data_AF-A0A3C0Q664-F1
#
_entry.id   AF-A0A3C0Q664-F1
#
_cell.length_a   1.000
_cell.length_b   1.000
_cell.length_c   1.000
_cell.angle_alpha   90.00
_cell.angle_beta   90.00
_cell.angle_gamma   90.00
#
_symmetry.space_group_name_H-M   'P 1'
#
loop_
_entity.id
_entity.type
_entity.pdbx_description
1 polymer ?
#
loop_
_entity_poly.entity_id
_entity_poly.type
_entity_poly.pdbx_seq_one_letter_code
_entity_poly.pdbx_strand_id
1 'polypeptide(L)' 'MCGIGGVFIKNGGHPHQAALDKMRAALNLRGPDGHGIYTDKSLGLVHTRLSIIDSAGG' A
#
# COMPACT_ATOMS: atom_id res chain seq x y z
N MET A 1 -5.65 10.81 -7.26
CA MET A 1 -5.39 11.00 -5.82
C MET A 1 -4.78 9.72 -5.31
N CYS A 2 -3.71 9.73 -4.51
CA CYS A 2 -3.11 8.52 -3.96
C CYS A 2 -4.13 7.53 -3.33
N GLY A 3 -3.76 6.25 -3.31
CA GLY A 3 -4.47 5.20 -2.58
C GLY A 3 -3.69 4.80 -1.33
N ILE A 4 -4.40 4.58 -0.23
CA ILE A 4 -3.84 4.05 1.02
C ILE A 4 -4.75 2.92 1.49
N GLY A 5 -4.17 1.82 1.93
CA GLY A 5 -4.89 0.70 2.52
C GLY A 5 -3.99 -0.07 3.48
N GLY A 6 -4.57 -0.95 4.28
CA GLY A 6 -3.79 -1.81 5.15
C GLY A 6 -4.62 -2.83 5.90
N VAL A 7 -3.92 -3.74 6.57
CA VAL A 7 -4.49 -4.77 7.43
C VAL A 7 -3.74 -4.75 8.75
N PHE A 8 -4.50 -4.78 9.85
CA PHE A 8 -3.98 -4.96 11.20
C PHE A 8 -4.56 -6.22 11.81
N ILE A 9 -3.71 -7.11 12.32
CA ILE A 9 -4.11 -8.36 12.95
C ILE A 9 -4.01 -8.23 14.47
N LYS A 10 -5.18 -8.05 15.11
CA LYS A 10 -5.28 -7.73 16.54
C LYS A 10 -4.61 -8.74 17.49
N ASN A 11 -4.67 -10.02 17.17
CA ASN A 11 -4.18 -11.09 18.04
C ASN A 11 -2.81 -11.65 17.60
N GLY A 12 -2.03 -10.85 16.86
CA GLY A 12 -0.74 -11.28 16.31
C GLY A 12 -0.90 -12.10 15.01
N GLY A 13 0.24 -12.51 14.44
CA GLY A 13 0.32 -13.08 13.10
C GLY A 13 0.75 -12.05 12.06
N HIS A 14 1.21 -12.51 10.90
CA HIS A 14 1.74 -11.65 9.85
C HIS A 14 0.70 -11.43 8.75
N PRO A 15 0.52 -10.18 8.27
CA PRO A 15 -0.31 -9.91 7.10
C PRO A 15 0.15 -10.75 5.91
N HIS A 16 -0.79 -11.41 5.24
CA HIS A 16 -0.47 -12.16 4.03
C HIS A 16 -0.08 -11.21 2.90
N GLN A 17 1.11 -11.39 2.33
CA GLN A 17 1.60 -10.60 1.20
C GLN A 17 0.59 -10.57 0.05
N ALA A 18 -0.03 -11.71 -0.28
CA ALA A 18 -1.04 -11.80 -1.33
C ALA A 18 -2.28 -10.91 -1.08
N ALA A 19 -2.66 -10.67 0.17
CA ALA A 19 -3.76 -9.77 0.50
C ALA A 19 -3.37 -8.30 0.27
N LEU A 20 -2.14 -7.93 0.66
CA LEU A 20 -1.57 -6.60 0.43
C LEU A 20 -1.41 -6.33 -1.08
N ASP A 21 -0.96 -7.31 -1.85
CA ASP A 21 -0.81 -7.19 -3.31
C ASP A 21 -2.17 -7.00 -4.01
N LYS A 22 -3.20 -7.71 -3.57
CA LYS A 22 -4.58 -7.53 -4.07
C LYS A 22 -5.10 -6.13 -3.75
N MET A 23 -4.86 -5.65 -2.53
CA MET A 23 -5.25 -4.30 -2.11
C MET A 23 -4.52 -3.23 -2.93
N ARG A 24 -3.22 -3.40 -3.17
CA ARG A 24 -2.41 -2.56 -4.06
C ARG A 24 -2.99 -2.50 -5.48
N ALA A 25 -3.31 -3.66 -6.05
CA ALA A 25 -3.88 -3.73 -7.40
C ALA A 25 -5.24 -3.00 -7.49
N ALA A 26 -6.11 -3.17 -6.49
CA ALA A 26 -7.39 -2.46 -6.42
C ALA A 26 -7.23 -0.93 -6.29
N LEU A 27 -6.17 -0.47 -5.61
CA LEU A 27 -5.85 0.94 -5.44
C LEU A 27 -5.02 1.53 -6.59
N ASN A 28 -4.64 0.76 -7.60
CA ASN A 28 -3.71 1.20 -8.65
C ASN A 28 -4.25 2.38 -9.47
N LEU A 29 -5.55 2.39 -9.78
CA LEU A 29 -6.18 3.49 -10.54
C LEU A 29 -6.12 4.84 -9.82
N ARG A 30 -5.93 4.83 -8.51
CA ARG A 30 -5.79 6.04 -7.69
C ARG A 30 -4.37 6.63 -7.78
N GLY A 31 -3.36 5.78 -7.86
CA GLY A 31 -1.95 6.17 -7.91
C GLY A 31 -1.13 5.26 -8.83
N PRO A 32 -1.21 5.45 -10.15
CA PRO A 32 -0.55 4.59 -11.13
C PRO A 32 0.96 4.83 -11.25
N ASP A 33 1.49 5.92 -10.69
CA ASP A 33 2.89 6.34 -10.91
C ASP A 33 3.89 5.62 -10.00
N GLY A 34 3.41 5.03 -8.90
CA GLY A 34 4.27 4.31 -7.97
C GLY A 34 3.47 3.58 -6.89
N HIS A 35 4.11 2.65 -6.20
CA HIS A 35 3.48 1.96 -5.08
C HIS A 35 4.51 1.49 -4.05
N GLY A 36 4.05 1.24 -2.83
CA GLY A 36 4.86 0.67 -1.77
C GLY A 36 4.02 -0.22 -0.86
N ILE A 37 4.65 -1.26 -0.32
CA ILE A 37 4.07 -2.11 0.71
C ILE A 37 5.04 -2.10 1.89
N TYR A 38 4.51 -1.83 3.08
CA TYR A 38 5.25 -1.89 4.33
C TYR A 38 4.63 -2.97 5.22
N THR A 39 5.46 -3.79 5.85
CA THR A 39 5.02 -4.81 6.79
C THR A 39 5.84 -4.74 8.07
N ASP A 40 5.17 -4.80 9.21
CA ASP A 40 5.78 -4.95 10.53
C ASP A 40 4.87 -5.77 11.43
N LYS A 41 5.37 -6.90 11.95
CA LYS A 41 4.65 -7.82 12.85
C LYS A 41 3.22 -8.09 12.35
N SER A 42 2.22 -7.46 12.96
CA SER A 42 0.80 -7.63 12.68
C SER A 42 0.18 -6.55 11.79
N LEU A 43 0.98 -5.62 11.27
CA LEU A 43 0.56 -4.52 10.43
C LEU A 43 1.13 -4.67 9.02
N GLY A 44 0.25 -4.49 8.03
CA GLY A 44 0.62 -4.35 6.63
C GLY A 44 -0.03 -3.10 6.07
N LEU A 45 0.75 -2.23 5.43
CA LEU A 45 0.30 -0.99 4.81
C LEU A 45 0.63 -1.01 3.32
N VAL A 46 -0.24 -0.40 2.54
CA VAL A 46 -0.16 -0.27 1.09
C VAL A 46 -0.37 1.19 0.73
N HIS A 47 0.49 1.70 -0.15
CA HIS A 47 0.36 3.02 -0.73
C HIS A 47 0.47 2.93 -2.26
N THR A 48 -0.37 3.65 -2.99
CA THR A 48 -0.25 3.89 -4.43
C THR A 48 -0.16 5.40 -4.67
N ARG A 49 0.87 5.85 -5.39
CA ARG A 49 1.23 7.25 -5.56
C ARG A 49 0.69 7.79 -6.88
N LEU A 50 -0.02 8.91 -6.83
CA LEU A 50 -0.20 9.81 -7.96
C LEU A 50 0.74 11.00 -7.76
N SER A 51 1.70 11.15 -8.65
CA SER A 51 2.79 12.12 -8.60
C SER A 51 2.31 13.46 -9.16
N ILE A 52 1.80 14.32 -8.28
CA ILE A 52 1.32 15.66 -8.66
C ILE A 52 2.37 16.73 -8.38
N ILE A 53 3.07 16.60 -7.26
CA ILE A 53 4.18 17.47 -6.84
C ILE A 53 5.39 16.56 -6.67
N ASP A 54 6.54 17.05 -7.16
CA ASP A 54 7.80 16.31 -7.16
C ASP A 54 7.72 14.94 -7.84
N SER A 55 7.53 14.97 -9.15
CA SER A 55 7.44 13.77 -9.98
C SER A 55 8.78 13.06 -10.18
N ALA A 56 9.91 13.69 -9.83
CA ALA A 56 11.25 13.12 -10.00
C ALA A 56 11.67 12.19 -8.84
N GLY A 57 11.06 12.30 -7.65
CA GLY A 57 11.41 11.39 -6.56
C GLY A 57 11.07 11.84 -5.14
N GLY A 58 10.60 13.08 -4.94
CA GLY A 58 10.44 13.66 -3.61
C GLY A 58 11.69 14.37 -3.11
#